data_AF-A0A3C1A388-F1
#
_entry.id   AF-A0A3C1A388-F1
#
_cell.length_a   1.000
_cell.length_b   1.000
_cell.length_c   1.000
_cell.angle_alpha   90.00
_cell.angle_beta   90.00
_cell.angle_gamma   90.00
#
_symmetry.space_group_name_H-M   'P 1'
#
loop_
_entity.id
_entity.type
_entity.pdbx_description
1 polymer ?
#
loop_
_entity_poly.entity_id
_entity_poly.type
_entity_poly.pdbx_seq_one_letter_code
_entity_poly.pdbx_strand_id
1 'polypeptide(L)'
;MDENRSLLDKPLLDRLTLNWETALYSLILIVALVSRFWDLGSRAQHHDESMHAFYSWNLAQGRGFSHNPLLHGPFLFHATALVYFLFGTSDYTSRVAPAIMGVALVLMPYFLRRWLGRYGALATSALLAISPGFLYFSRFIRHDIFAAFWEMLLFVAIIRYLHERRDLYLYLASAALALLFSTKEVAFITAFIFGTFLFGLMIWQLWQRQERDLRGLASFDLVMALGTLCLPLTSALVIRLLGWNPLDYTAVGVRRSGPVVLVILGVSALVGLFWDKRRWPIVATVYYAIFLLLHTTFLTNMLGIATGLVGSLGYWLEQQGVKRGGQPWYYYLILIPLYEFLPLFLALLGGVRYLLGFGKGAAESEEAPSFSVGSLFAPFLIYWTGMAFLIYSWAGEKMPWLILHLALPTILLAGYSLG
;
A
#
# COMPACT_ATOMS: atom_id res chain seq x y z
N MET A 1 -42.69 4.49 -22.75
CA MET A 1 -42.69 4.31 -21.29
C MET A 1 -41.57 3.33 -20.98
N ASP A 2 -40.36 3.81 -20.77
CA ASP A 2 -39.25 3.00 -20.24
C ASP A 2 -38.82 3.68 -18.93
N GLU A 3 -39.59 3.40 -17.89
CA GLU A 3 -39.31 3.87 -16.53
C GLU A 3 -38.10 3.12 -15.96
N ASN A 4 -37.20 3.91 -15.38
CA ASN A 4 -36.21 3.55 -14.36
C ASN A 4 -36.34 2.14 -13.77
N ARG A 5 -35.74 1.13 -14.41
CA ARG A 5 -35.46 -0.14 -13.74
C ARG A 5 -34.35 0.09 -12.71
N SER A 6 -34.66 -0.18 -11.44
CA SER A 6 -33.73 -0.08 -10.32
C SER A 6 -32.50 -0.97 -10.55
N LEU A 7 -31.38 -0.62 -9.93
CA LEU A 7 -30.14 -1.42 -9.94
C LEU A 7 -30.37 -2.86 -9.45
N LEU A 8 -31.42 -3.09 -8.65
CA LEU A 8 -31.83 -4.38 -8.11
C LEU A 8 -32.73 -5.21 -9.05
N ASP A 9 -33.31 -4.59 -10.09
CA ASP A 9 -34.23 -5.25 -11.02
C ASP A 9 -33.51 -5.92 -12.21
N LYS A 10 -32.17 -5.85 -12.23
CA LYS A 10 -31.33 -6.48 -13.26
C LYS A 10 -30.72 -7.76 -12.68
N PRO A 11 -31.01 -8.94 -13.25
CA PRO A 11 -30.38 -10.18 -12.82
C PRO A 11 -28.86 -10.01 -12.83
N LEU A 12 -28.19 -10.34 -11.72
CA LEU A 12 -26.73 -10.29 -11.63
C LEU A 12 -26.04 -11.13 -12.73
N LEU A 13 -26.73 -12.19 -13.18
CA LEU A 13 -26.28 -13.10 -14.23
C LEU A 13 -26.36 -12.51 -15.64
N ASP A 14 -27.26 -11.55 -15.91
CA ASP A 14 -27.35 -10.89 -17.23
C ASP A 14 -26.13 -10.02 -17.55
N ARG A 15 -25.35 -9.66 -16.53
CA ARG A 15 -24.07 -8.93 -16.68
C ARG A 15 -22.85 -9.84 -16.80
N LEU A 16 -23.00 -11.13 -16.50
CA LEU A 16 -21.91 -12.10 -16.55
C LEU A 16 -21.86 -12.75 -17.93
N THR A 17 -21.18 -12.10 -18.87
CA THR A 17 -20.80 -12.77 -20.12
C THR A 17 -19.69 -13.77 -19.81
N LEU A 18 -20.03 -15.05 -19.72
CA LEU A 18 -19.07 -16.16 -19.59
C LEU A 18 -18.18 -16.18 -20.84
N ASN A 19 -17.00 -15.59 -20.71
CA ASN A 19 -15.91 -15.67 -21.69
C ASN A 19 -14.69 -16.34 -21.04
N TRP A 20 -13.72 -16.76 -21.86
CA TRP A 20 -12.53 -17.44 -21.37
C TRP A 20 -11.78 -16.62 -20.30
N GLU A 21 -11.77 -15.29 -20.41
CA GLU A 21 -11.12 -14.39 -19.46
C GLU A 21 -11.81 -14.43 -18.09
N THR A 22 -13.15 -14.36 -18.06
CA THR A 22 -13.92 -14.53 -16.81
C THR A 22 -13.73 -15.92 -16.22
N ALA A 23 -13.67 -16.97 -17.04
CA ALA A 23 -13.42 -18.34 -16.57
C ALA A 23 -12.03 -18.46 -15.92
N LEU A 24 -11.00 -17.83 -16.50
CA LEU A 24 -9.65 -17.82 -15.91
C LEU A 24 -9.59 -17.01 -14.62
N TYR A 25 -10.23 -15.84 -14.55
CA TYR A 25 -10.32 -15.09 -13.28
C TYR A 25 -11.06 -15.88 -12.21
N SER A 26 -12.14 -16.57 -12.55
CA SER A 26 -12.85 -17.46 -11.63
C SER A 26 -11.98 -18.62 -11.16
N LEU A 27 -11.20 -19.23 -12.06
CA LEU A 27 -10.24 -20.27 -11.69
C LEU A 27 -9.16 -19.74 -10.73
N ILE A 28 -8.57 -18.58 -11.04
CA ILE A 28 -7.58 -17.93 -10.17
C ILE A 28 -8.18 -17.61 -8.79
N LEU A 29 -9.42 -17.13 -8.74
CA LEU A 29 -10.13 -16.88 -7.49
C LEU A 29 -10.32 -18.17 -6.68
N ILE A 30 -10.75 -19.26 -7.32
CA ILE A 30 -10.90 -20.56 -6.65
C ILE A 30 -9.56 -21.03 -6.10
N VAL A 31 -8.49 -20.97 -6.89
CA VAL A 31 -7.13 -21.33 -6.45
C VAL A 31 -6.69 -20.46 -5.28
N ALA A 32 -6.94 -19.14 -5.33
CA ALA A 32 -6.59 -18.23 -4.24
C ALA A 32 -7.37 -18.54 -2.96
N LEU A 33 -8.68 -18.80 -3.06
CA LEU A 33 -9.53 -19.17 -1.92
C LEU A 33 -9.08 -20.49 -1.30
N VAL A 34 -8.95 -21.55 -2.11
CA VAL A 34 -8.53 -22.86 -1.60
C VAL A 34 -7.14 -22.77 -0.98
N SER A 35 -6.16 -22.22 -1.70
CA SER A 35 -4.79 -22.15 -1.19
C SER A 35 -4.64 -21.32 0.08
N ARG A 36 -5.48 -20.32 0.34
CA ARG A 36 -5.37 -19.43 1.51
C ARG A 36 -6.27 -19.80 2.68
N PHE A 37 -7.38 -20.49 2.45
CA PHE A 37 -8.32 -20.89 3.51
C PHE A 37 -8.24 -22.37 3.88
N TRP A 38 -7.64 -23.22 3.05
CA TRP A 38 -7.47 -24.63 3.35
C TRP A 38 -6.55 -24.80 4.56
N ASP A 39 -7.02 -25.48 5.60
CA ASP A 39 -6.23 -25.86 6.78
C ASP A 39 -5.44 -24.70 7.41
N LEU A 40 -6.13 -23.59 7.67
CA LEU A 40 -5.48 -22.34 8.12
C LEU A 40 -5.05 -22.38 9.59
N GLY A 41 -5.67 -23.27 10.39
CA GLY A 41 -5.44 -23.37 11.84
C GLY A 41 -4.36 -24.37 12.26
N SER A 42 -3.84 -25.23 11.38
CA SER A 42 -2.99 -26.36 11.76
C SER A 42 -1.59 -25.99 12.26
N ARG A 43 -1.06 -24.82 11.87
CA ARG A 43 0.27 -24.38 12.26
C ARG A 43 0.24 -23.68 13.61
N ALA A 44 1.13 -24.09 14.50
CA ALA A 44 1.36 -23.38 15.76
C ALA A 44 1.70 -21.90 15.49
N GLN A 45 1.17 -21.01 16.32
CA GLN A 45 1.47 -19.59 16.25
C GLN A 45 2.94 -19.36 16.66
N HIS A 46 3.69 -18.67 15.81
CA HIS A 46 5.02 -18.21 16.21
C HIS A 46 4.91 -16.98 17.13
N HIS A 47 6.05 -16.52 17.65
CA HIS A 47 6.13 -15.40 18.60
C HIS A 47 5.26 -14.18 18.22
N ASP A 48 5.39 -13.62 17.00
CA ASP A 48 4.64 -12.41 16.66
C ASP A 48 3.15 -12.69 16.41
N GLU A 49 2.81 -13.82 15.78
CA GLU A 49 1.41 -14.24 15.63
C GLU A 49 0.72 -14.34 17.00
N SER A 50 1.39 -14.84 18.02
CA SER A 50 0.82 -14.96 19.37
C SER A 50 0.47 -13.60 19.99
N MET A 51 1.35 -12.60 19.84
CA MET A 51 1.09 -11.25 20.31
C MET A 51 -0.06 -10.60 19.51
N HIS A 52 -0.04 -10.75 18.19
CA HIS A 52 -1.08 -10.23 17.30
C HIS A 52 -2.45 -10.82 17.61
N ALA A 53 -2.54 -12.14 17.78
CA ALA A 53 -3.75 -12.83 18.15
C ALA A 53 -4.24 -12.39 19.53
N PHE A 54 -3.34 -12.31 20.52
CA PHE A 54 -3.68 -11.93 21.89
C PHE A 54 -4.22 -10.50 22.01
N TYR A 55 -3.58 -9.51 21.41
CA TYR A 55 -4.06 -8.13 21.48
C TYR A 55 -5.34 -7.91 20.69
N SER A 56 -5.51 -8.61 19.56
CA SER A 56 -6.78 -8.63 18.81
C SER A 56 -7.90 -9.25 19.64
N TRP A 57 -7.59 -10.30 20.40
CA TRP A 57 -8.54 -10.93 21.32
C TRP A 57 -8.93 -10.01 22.47
N ASN A 58 -7.97 -9.34 23.12
CA ASN A 58 -8.27 -8.36 24.17
C ASN A 58 -9.22 -7.26 23.67
N LEU A 59 -8.98 -6.75 22.45
CA LEU A 59 -9.86 -5.78 21.82
C LEU A 59 -11.26 -6.36 21.60
N ALA A 60 -11.38 -7.57 21.06
CA ALA A 60 -12.66 -8.24 20.85
C ALA A 60 -13.42 -8.54 22.16
N GLN A 61 -12.71 -8.76 23.27
CA GLN A 61 -13.29 -8.96 24.60
C GLN A 61 -13.62 -7.66 25.34
N GLY A 62 -13.46 -6.49 24.71
CA GLY A 62 -13.72 -5.19 25.34
C GLY A 62 -12.69 -4.76 26.39
N ARG A 63 -11.53 -5.43 26.46
CA ARG A 63 -10.42 -5.04 27.36
C ARG A 63 -9.60 -3.87 26.82
N GLY A 64 -9.92 -3.41 25.61
CA GLY A 64 -9.26 -2.31 24.93
C GLY A 64 -7.95 -2.71 24.23
N PHE A 65 -7.41 -1.75 23.48
CA PHE A 65 -6.13 -1.85 22.80
C PHE A 65 -5.43 -0.49 22.85
N SER A 66 -4.14 -0.49 23.13
CA SER A 66 -3.29 0.71 23.06
C SER A 66 -2.30 0.53 21.92
N HIS A 67 -2.34 1.42 20.93
CA HIS A 67 -1.34 1.41 19.88
C HIS A 67 0.06 1.58 20.47
N ASN A 68 0.97 0.73 20.04
CA ASN A 68 2.38 0.73 20.40
C ASN A 68 3.19 0.54 19.12
N PRO A 69 4.06 1.49 18.72
CA PRO A 69 4.87 1.37 17.52
C PRO A 69 5.71 0.09 17.43
N LEU A 70 6.03 -0.53 18.57
CA LEU A 70 6.71 -1.82 18.60
C LEU A 70 5.89 -2.95 17.96
N LEU A 71 4.56 -2.86 18.04
CA LEU A 71 3.61 -3.83 17.51
C LEU A 71 3.10 -3.46 16.10
N HIS A 72 3.72 -2.46 15.47
CA HIS A 72 3.28 -1.86 14.21
C HIS A 72 1.88 -1.23 14.28
N GLY A 73 1.29 -0.96 13.12
CA GLY A 73 0.05 -0.22 13.00
C GLY A 73 -1.19 -0.99 13.50
N PRO A 74 -2.23 -0.25 13.93
CA PRO A 74 -3.42 -0.80 14.59
C PRO A 74 -4.35 -1.62 13.66
N PHE A 75 -4.25 -1.48 12.33
CA PHE A 75 -5.21 -2.04 11.37
C PHE A 75 -5.41 -3.55 11.56
N LEU A 76 -4.32 -4.31 11.69
CA LEU A 76 -4.35 -5.75 11.86
C LEU A 76 -5.18 -6.15 13.09
N PHE A 77 -5.00 -5.44 14.21
CA PHE A 77 -5.68 -5.74 15.46
C PHE A 77 -7.18 -5.52 15.35
N HIS A 78 -7.60 -4.41 14.71
CA HIS A 78 -9.02 -4.13 14.45
C HIS A 78 -9.65 -5.13 13.49
N ALA A 79 -8.97 -5.44 12.38
CA ALA A 79 -9.47 -6.40 11.39
C ALA A 79 -9.62 -7.81 12.00
N THR A 80 -8.65 -8.25 12.78
CA THR A 80 -8.69 -9.56 13.44
C THR A 80 -9.72 -9.59 14.58
N ALA A 81 -9.84 -8.51 15.37
CA ALA A 81 -10.86 -8.40 16.41
C ALA A 81 -12.28 -8.49 15.84
N LEU A 82 -12.53 -7.88 14.67
CA LEU A 82 -13.81 -8.01 13.96
C LEU A 82 -14.09 -9.48 13.57
N VAL A 83 -13.09 -10.20 13.07
CA VAL A 83 -13.23 -11.63 12.75
C VAL A 83 -13.55 -12.44 14.01
N TYR A 84 -12.84 -12.19 15.11
CA TYR A 84 -13.11 -12.87 16.38
C TYR A 84 -14.52 -12.58 16.92
N PHE A 85 -15.00 -11.35 16.77
CA PHE A 85 -16.35 -10.97 17.15
C PHE A 85 -17.41 -11.74 16.33
N LEU A 86 -17.19 -11.92 15.02
CA LEU A 86 -18.14 -12.56 14.12
C LEU A 86 -18.12 -14.09 14.17
N PHE A 87 -16.94 -14.70 14.33
CA PHE A 87 -16.75 -16.15 14.13
C PHE A 87 -16.16 -16.88 15.35
N GLY A 88 -15.95 -16.17 16.46
CA GLY A 88 -15.26 -16.71 17.63
C GLY A 88 -13.74 -16.78 17.44
N THR A 89 -13.05 -17.27 18.47
CA THR A 89 -11.59 -17.24 18.56
C THR A 89 -11.00 -18.62 18.40
N SER A 90 -10.09 -18.77 17.45
CA SER A 90 -9.33 -19.98 17.15
C SER A 90 -8.10 -19.64 16.30
N ASP A 91 -7.14 -20.56 16.21
CA ASP A 91 -5.98 -20.43 15.31
C ASP A 91 -6.38 -20.29 13.83
N TYR A 92 -7.55 -20.81 13.45
CA TYR A 92 -8.09 -20.61 12.11
C TYR A 92 -8.53 -19.15 11.93
N THR A 93 -9.41 -18.67 12.82
CA THR A 93 -10.00 -17.31 12.72
C THR A 93 -8.96 -16.20 12.85
N SER A 94 -7.85 -16.41 13.58
CA SER A 94 -6.78 -15.41 13.70
C SER A 94 -6.14 -15.05 12.35
N ARG A 95 -6.17 -15.98 11.39
CA ARG A 95 -5.56 -15.84 10.07
C ARG A 95 -6.58 -15.57 8.94
N VAL A 96 -7.88 -15.49 9.25
CA VAL A 96 -8.91 -15.23 8.23
C VAL A 96 -8.75 -13.82 7.63
N ALA A 97 -8.50 -12.79 8.45
CA ALA A 97 -8.30 -11.43 7.96
C ALA A 97 -7.14 -11.31 6.93
N PRO A 98 -5.93 -11.83 7.20
CA PRO A 98 -4.85 -11.81 6.19
C PRO A 98 -5.16 -12.70 4.98
N ALA A 99 -5.91 -13.81 5.13
CA ALA A 99 -6.31 -14.66 4.02
C ALA A 99 -7.27 -13.96 3.05
N ILE A 100 -8.29 -13.26 3.58
CA ILE A 100 -9.20 -12.40 2.79
C ILE A 100 -8.37 -11.37 2.02
N MET A 101 -7.43 -10.71 2.70
CA MET A 101 -6.62 -9.66 2.09
C MET A 101 -5.71 -10.21 0.99
N GLY A 102 -5.15 -11.40 1.19
CA GLY A 102 -4.37 -12.10 0.18
C GLY A 102 -5.18 -12.49 -1.06
N VAL A 103 -6.42 -12.95 -0.88
CA VAL A 103 -7.33 -13.24 -2.02
C VAL A 103 -7.68 -11.96 -2.76
N ALA A 104 -8.00 -10.88 -2.04
CA ALA A 104 -8.32 -9.59 -2.63
C ALA A 104 -7.14 -9.05 -3.46
N LEU A 105 -5.91 -9.15 -2.93
CA LEU A 105 -4.69 -8.74 -3.62
C LEU A 105 -4.47 -9.48 -4.94
N VAL A 106 -4.74 -10.80 -4.97
CA VAL A 106 -4.62 -11.61 -6.20
C VAL A 106 -5.51 -11.11 -7.32
N LEU A 107 -6.67 -10.52 -7.01
CA LEU A 107 -7.61 -9.99 -7.99
C LEU A 107 -7.36 -8.54 -8.40
N MET A 108 -6.56 -7.79 -7.62
CA MET A 108 -6.28 -6.38 -7.89
C MET A 108 -5.71 -6.08 -9.29
N PRO A 109 -4.90 -6.94 -9.93
CA PRO A 109 -4.40 -6.67 -11.28
C PRO A 109 -5.50 -6.46 -12.33
N TYR A 110 -6.72 -6.96 -12.11
CA TYR A 110 -7.88 -6.65 -12.96
C TYR A 110 -8.10 -5.14 -13.12
N PHE A 111 -7.91 -4.36 -12.05
CA PHE A 111 -8.09 -2.91 -12.10
C PHE A 111 -6.99 -2.19 -12.91
N LEU A 112 -5.87 -2.87 -13.18
CA LEU A 112 -4.76 -2.42 -14.02
C LEU A 112 -4.77 -2.99 -15.44
N ARG A 113 -5.78 -3.80 -15.79
CA ARG A 113 -5.92 -4.48 -17.10
C ARG A 113 -5.76 -3.56 -18.31
N ARG A 114 -6.10 -2.27 -18.19
CA ARG A 114 -5.91 -1.29 -19.28
C ARG A 114 -4.43 -1.09 -19.64
N TRP A 115 -3.52 -1.19 -18.66
CA TRP A 115 -2.10 -0.93 -18.83
C TRP A 115 -1.25 -2.20 -18.88
N LEU A 116 -1.68 -3.26 -18.18
CA LEU A 116 -1.06 -4.59 -18.26
C LEU A 116 -1.50 -5.39 -19.48
N GLY A 117 -2.56 -4.96 -20.19
CA GLY A 117 -3.26 -5.81 -21.15
C GLY A 117 -4.03 -6.95 -20.47
N ARG A 118 -4.78 -7.71 -21.27
CA ARG A 118 -5.60 -8.83 -20.77
C ARG A 118 -4.71 -9.96 -20.25
N TYR A 119 -3.73 -10.36 -21.06
CA TYR A 119 -2.80 -11.44 -20.72
C TYR A 119 -1.91 -11.05 -19.55
N GLY A 120 -1.36 -9.84 -19.54
CA GLY A 120 -0.52 -9.38 -18.44
C GLY A 120 -1.28 -9.31 -17.13
N ALA A 121 -2.53 -8.82 -17.10
CA ALA A 121 -3.32 -8.78 -15.87
C ALA A 121 -3.68 -10.18 -15.33
N LEU A 122 -4.01 -11.13 -16.22
CA LEU A 122 -4.22 -12.53 -15.84
C LEU A 122 -2.91 -13.17 -15.34
N ALA A 123 -1.79 -12.92 -16.02
CA ALA A 123 -0.48 -13.42 -15.63
C ALA A 123 -0.05 -12.87 -14.26
N THR A 124 -0.18 -11.56 -14.00
CA THR A 124 0.08 -10.97 -12.68
C THR A 124 -0.78 -11.63 -11.60
N SER A 125 -2.08 -11.83 -11.87
CA SER A 125 -3.00 -12.45 -10.93
C SER A 125 -2.59 -13.90 -10.63
N ALA A 126 -2.23 -14.66 -11.66
CA ALA A 126 -1.74 -16.03 -11.51
C ALA A 126 -0.41 -16.08 -10.73
N LEU A 127 0.55 -15.20 -11.03
CA LEU A 127 1.83 -15.10 -10.33
C LEU A 127 1.64 -14.74 -8.85
N LEU A 128 0.75 -13.79 -8.52
CA LEU A 128 0.40 -13.48 -7.12
C LEU A 128 -0.30 -14.66 -6.41
N ALA A 129 -1.11 -15.44 -7.14
CA ALA A 129 -1.80 -16.59 -6.57
C ALA A 129 -0.83 -17.68 -6.13
N ILE A 130 0.19 -17.96 -6.95
CA ILE A 130 1.18 -19.05 -6.75
C ILE A 130 2.49 -18.60 -6.11
N SER A 131 2.73 -17.29 -5.94
CA SER A 131 3.94 -16.76 -5.32
C SER A 131 4.12 -17.36 -3.92
N PRO A 132 5.27 -17.99 -3.62
CA PRO A 132 5.55 -18.54 -2.30
C PRO A 132 5.48 -17.49 -1.20
N GLY A 133 6.00 -16.28 -1.44
CA GLY A 133 5.94 -15.18 -0.47
C GLY A 133 4.51 -14.76 -0.17
N PHE A 134 3.73 -14.44 -1.22
CA PHE A 134 2.35 -13.98 -1.04
C PHE A 134 1.44 -15.05 -0.46
N LEU A 135 1.62 -16.33 -0.84
CA LEU A 135 0.87 -17.43 -0.27
C LEU A 135 1.20 -17.64 1.21
N TYR A 136 2.49 -17.63 1.57
CA TYR A 136 2.92 -17.80 2.95
C TYR A 136 2.39 -16.69 3.87
N PHE A 137 2.60 -15.42 3.51
CA PHE A 137 2.24 -14.29 4.37
C PHE A 137 0.75 -13.94 4.34
N SER A 138 -0.03 -14.44 3.38
CA SER A 138 -1.49 -14.36 3.44
C SER A 138 -2.13 -15.42 4.35
N ARG A 139 -1.37 -16.44 4.77
CA ARG A 139 -1.83 -17.49 5.71
C ARG A 139 -1.31 -17.28 7.12
N PHE A 140 -0.90 -16.07 7.45
CA PHE A 140 -0.13 -15.74 8.65
C PHE A 140 -0.59 -14.41 9.20
N ILE A 141 -0.89 -14.31 10.51
CA ILE A 141 -1.37 -13.05 11.11
C ILE A 141 -0.21 -12.06 11.28
N ARG A 142 0.12 -11.37 10.18
CA ARG A 142 1.14 -10.32 10.08
C ARG A 142 0.68 -9.15 9.22
N HIS A 143 1.29 -7.99 9.48
CA HIS A 143 0.99 -6.73 8.80
C HIS A 143 1.36 -6.70 7.32
N ASP A 144 2.32 -7.53 6.89
CA ASP A 144 2.94 -7.48 5.56
C ASP A 144 1.93 -7.67 4.41
N ILE A 145 1.00 -8.62 4.52
CA ILE A 145 0.01 -8.85 3.47
C ILE A 145 -1.02 -7.71 3.37
N PHE A 146 -1.38 -7.12 4.51
CA PHE A 146 -2.24 -5.94 4.54
C PHE A 146 -1.54 -4.74 3.90
N ALA A 147 -0.27 -4.53 4.23
CA ALA A 147 0.52 -3.45 3.66
C ALA A 147 0.66 -3.61 2.14
N ALA A 148 0.94 -4.82 1.65
CA ALA A 148 1.03 -5.09 0.21
C ALA A 148 -0.30 -4.83 -0.52
N PHE A 149 -1.44 -5.13 0.12
CA PHE A 149 -2.75 -4.79 -0.45
C PHE A 149 -2.98 -3.28 -0.53
N TRP A 150 -2.73 -2.53 0.55
CA TRP A 150 -2.89 -1.09 0.55
C TRP A 150 -1.92 -0.39 -0.40
N GLU A 151 -0.71 -0.92 -0.54
CA GLU A 151 0.30 -0.48 -1.51
C GLU A 151 -0.19 -0.67 -2.96
N MET A 152 -0.74 -1.85 -3.28
CA MET A 152 -1.35 -2.11 -4.59
C MET A 152 -2.57 -1.21 -4.84
N LEU A 153 -3.44 -1.01 -3.84
CA LEU A 153 -4.61 -0.14 -3.96
C LEU A 153 -4.20 1.31 -4.19
N LEU A 154 -3.18 1.78 -3.48
CA LEU A 154 -2.60 3.12 -3.66
C LEU A 154 -2.03 3.27 -5.07
N PHE A 155 -1.29 2.27 -5.57
CA PHE A 155 -0.78 2.27 -6.93
C PHE A 155 -1.91 2.31 -7.98
N VAL A 156 -2.94 1.48 -7.82
CA VAL A 156 -4.15 1.50 -8.68
C VAL A 156 -4.81 2.88 -8.68
N ALA A 157 -5.01 3.47 -7.50
CA ALA A 157 -5.61 4.79 -7.36
C ALA A 157 -4.77 5.88 -8.03
N ILE A 158 -3.45 5.86 -7.87
CA ILE A 158 -2.52 6.79 -8.54
C ILE A 158 -2.62 6.67 -10.06
N ILE A 159 -2.50 5.46 -10.61
CA ILE A 159 -2.55 5.24 -12.07
C ILE A 159 -3.90 5.64 -12.65
N ARG A 160 -5.00 5.32 -11.95
CA ARG A 160 -6.36 5.72 -12.33
C ARG A 160 -6.55 7.22 -12.27
N TYR A 161 -6.03 7.90 -11.25
CA TYR A 161 -6.11 9.36 -11.15
C TYR A 161 -5.29 10.05 -12.25
N LEU A 162 -4.08 9.57 -12.55
CA LEU A 162 -3.27 10.09 -13.64
C LEU A 162 -3.98 9.97 -15.00
N HIS A 163 -4.84 8.97 -15.17
CA HIS A 163 -5.56 8.73 -16.42
C HIS A 163 -6.91 9.44 -16.52
N GLU A 164 -7.76 9.28 -15.50
CA GLU A 164 -9.15 9.74 -15.52
C GLU A 164 -9.34 11.09 -14.81
N ARG A 165 -8.39 11.47 -13.95
CA ARG A 165 -8.41 12.70 -13.13
C ARG A 165 -9.70 12.89 -12.32
N ARG A 166 -10.33 11.79 -11.92
CA ARG A 166 -11.55 11.78 -11.10
C ARG A 166 -11.20 11.84 -9.62
N ASP A 167 -11.89 12.73 -8.89
CA ASP A 167 -11.69 12.94 -7.44
C ASP A 167 -11.82 11.67 -6.61
N LEU A 168 -12.65 10.71 -7.04
CA LEU A 168 -12.77 9.39 -6.44
C LEU A 168 -11.40 8.72 -6.19
N TYR A 169 -10.50 8.80 -7.16
CA TYR A 169 -9.19 8.15 -7.05
C TYR A 169 -8.22 8.92 -6.14
N LEU A 170 -8.39 10.23 -5.95
CA LEU A 170 -7.68 10.96 -4.89
C LEU A 170 -8.15 10.50 -3.52
N TYR A 171 -9.47 10.35 -3.33
CA TYR A 171 -10.02 9.89 -2.05
C TYR A 171 -9.63 8.43 -1.77
N LEU A 172 -9.59 7.59 -2.81
CA LEU A 172 -9.12 6.21 -2.70
C LEU A 172 -7.63 6.15 -2.36
N ALA A 173 -6.78 6.97 -3.01
CA ALA A 173 -5.37 7.08 -2.67
C ALA A 173 -5.18 7.55 -1.22
N SER A 174 -5.98 8.51 -0.78
CA SER A 174 -6.00 9.00 0.60
C SER A 174 -6.36 7.92 1.61
N ALA A 175 -7.41 7.13 1.34
CA ALA A 175 -7.83 6.03 2.20
C ALA A 175 -6.78 4.91 2.24
N ALA A 176 -6.24 4.53 1.07
CA ALA A 176 -5.18 3.53 0.96
C ALA A 176 -3.92 3.94 1.72
N LEU A 177 -3.52 5.22 1.61
CA LEU A 177 -2.38 5.77 2.34
C LEU A 177 -2.61 5.74 3.86
N ALA A 178 -3.80 6.13 4.33
CA ALA A 178 -4.14 6.08 5.76
C ALA A 178 -4.09 4.65 6.30
N LEU A 179 -4.64 3.68 5.56
CA LEU A 179 -4.63 2.27 5.93
C LEU A 179 -3.22 1.68 5.88
N LEU A 180 -2.40 2.09 4.92
CA LEU A 180 -1.00 1.68 4.83
C LEU A 180 -0.19 2.17 6.05
N PHE A 181 -0.30 3.46 6.41
CA PHE A 181 0.33 3.99 7.64
C PHE A 181 -0.26 3.40 8.93
N SER A 182 -1.55 3.02 8.91
CA SER A 182 -2.18 2.29 10.02
C SER A 182 -1.85 0.80 10.03
N THR A 183 -1.01 0.32 9.11
CA THR A 183 -0.61 -1.08 9.03
C THR A 183 0.85 -1.26 9.41
N LYS A 184 1.78 -0.61 8.71
CA LYS A 184 3.21 -0.87 8.93
C LYS A 184 4.09 0.28 8.44
N GLU A 185 5.25 0.45 9.06
CA GLU A 185 6.21 1.51 8.81
C GLU A 185 6.90 1.41 7.43
N VAL A 186 6.74 0.28 6.74
CA VAL A 186 7.05 0.17 5.29
C VAL A 186 6.30 1.23 4.47
N ALA A 187 5.19 1.76 4.98
CA ALA A 187 4.49 2.92 4.44
C ALA A 187 5.40 4.11 4.15
N PHE A 188 6.41 4.37 5.01
CA PHE A 188 7.37 5.46 4.77
C PHE A 188 8.21 5.23 3.52
N ILE A 189 8.61 3.97 3.26
CA ILE A 189 9.37 3.59 2.06
C ILE A 189 8.47 3.72 0.83
N THR A 190 7.26 3.16 0.86
CA THR A 190 6.31 3.24 -0.26
C THR A 190 5.95 4.71 -0.57
N ALA A 191 5.65 5.52 0.44
CA ALA A 191 5.36 6.95 0.26
C ALA A 191 6.56 7.71 -0.33
N PHE A 192 7.79 7.37 0.09
CA PHE A 192 8.99 7.93 -0.50
C PHE A 192 9.11 7.56 -1.98
N ILE A 193 9.07 6.26 -2.32
CA ILE A 193 9.21 5.79 -3.71
C ILE A 193 8.13 6.40 -4.61
N PHE A 194 6.86 6.36 -4.20
CA PHE A 194 5.77 6.88 -5.04
C PHE A 194 5.83 8.41 -5.11
N GLY A 195 6.13 9.07 -3.99
CA GLY A 195 6.26 10.52 -3.93
C GLY A 195 7.39 11.06 -4.81
N THR A 196 8.58 10.44 -4.77
CA THR A 196 9.73 10.86 -5.60
C THR A 196 9.49 10.58 -7.07
N PHE A 197 8.85 9.46 -7.43
CA PHE A 197 8.47 9.19 -8.82
C PHE A 197 7.48 10.25 -9.33
N LEU A 198 6.41 10.52 -8.58
CA LEU A 198 5.40 11.51 -8.96
C LEU A 198 5.96 12.93 -9.03
N PHE A 199 6.87 13.28 -8.12
CA PHE A 199 7.57 14.55 -8.16
C PHE A 199 8.48 14.65 -9.40
N GLY A 200 9.28 13.63 -9.69
CA GLY A 200 10.11 13.57 -10.89
C GLY A 200 9.27 13.65 -12.18
N LEU A 201 8.14 12.94 -12.21
CA LEU A 201 7.15 13.01 -13.29
C LEU A 201 6.60 14.42 -13.46
N MET A 202 6.22 15.09 -12.38
CA MET A 202 5.74 16.47 -12.41
C MET A 202 6.80 17.41 -12.99
N ILE A 203 8.06 17.30 -12.57
CA ILE A 203 9.17 18.11 -13.10
C ILE A 203 9.38 17.82 -14.60
N TRP A 204 9.36 16.56 -15.00
CA TRP A 204 9.49 16.18 -16.42
C TRP A 204 8.34 16.73 -17.27
N GLN A 205 7.09 16.67 -16.78
CA GLN A 205 5.93 17.24 -17.46
C GLN A 205 6.03 18.77 -17.59
N LEU A 206 6.56 19.45 -16.56
CA LEU A 206 6.79 20.91 -16.62
C LEU A 206 7.89 21.27 -17.61
N TRP A 207 8.90 20.43 -17.77
CA TRP A 207 9.96 20.65 -18.75
C TRP A 207 9.45 20.48 -20.18
N GLN A 208 8.55 19.52 -20.41
CA GLN A 208 7.96 19.27 -21.73
C GLN A 208 6.93 20.34 -22.16
N ARG A 209 6.29 21.04 -21.21
CA ARG A 209 5.27 22.05 -21.52
C ARG A 209 5.89 23.43 -21.76
N GLN A 210 5.43 24.13 -22.80
CA GLN A 210 5.77 25.54 -23.02
C GLN A 210 5.17 26.46 -21.94
N GLU A 211 3.98 26.12 -21.43
CA GLU A 211 3.32 26.84 -20.33
C GLU A 211 3.49 26.11 -18.99
N ARG A 212 3.96 26.83 -17.96
CA ARG A 212 4.29 26.30 -16.62
C ARG A 212 3.10 26.32 -15.66
N ASP A 213 1.91 25.92 -16.10
CA ASP A 213 0.78 25.76 -15.18
C ASP A 213 0.83 24.41 -14.44
N LEU A 214 1.14 24.48 -13.14
CA LEU A 214 1.17 23.34 -12.22
C LEU A 214 -0.22 22.75 -11.98
N ARG A 215 -1.26 23.61 -11.89
CA ARG A 215 -2.62 23.18 -11.52
C ARG A 215 -3.27 22.36 -12.63
N GLY A 216 -2.75 22.43 -13.85
CA GLY A 216 -3.14 21.57 -14.97
C GLY A 216 -2.64 20.12 -14.86
N LEU A 217 -1.73 19.78 -13.94
CA LEU A 217 -1.07 18.47 -13.88
C LEU A 217 -1.70 17.54 -12.83
N ALA A 218 -2.09 16.34 -13.25
CA ALA A 218 -2.56 15.31 -12.31
C ALA A 218 -1.46 14.80 -11.36
N SER A 219 -0.20 14.84 -11.80
CA SER A 219 0.97 14.52 -10.96
C SER A 219 1.13 15.55 -9.82
N PHE A 220 0.93 16.84 -10.10
CA PHE A 220 0.96 17.90 -9.10
C PHE A 220 -0.11 17.68 -8.03
N ASP A 221 -1.35 17.40 -8.45
CA ASP A 221 -2.45 17.09 -7.52
C ASP A 221 -2.10 15.94 -6.57
N LEU A 222 -1.49 14.86 -7.08
CA LEU A 222 -1.05 13.72 -6.26
C LEU A 222 0.12 14.07 -5.33
N VAL A 223 1.10 14.84 -5.81
CA VAL A 223 2.22 15.33 -4.98
C VAL A 223 1.70 16.19 -3.82
N MET A 224 0.75 17.08 -4.10
CA MET A 224 0.15 17.93 -3.07
C MET A 224 -0.70 17.10 -2.09
N ALA A 225 -1.55 16.19 -2.59
CA ALA A 225 -2.36 15.33 -1.75
C ALA A 225 -1.50 14.44 -0.84
N LEU A 226 -0.63 13.60 -1.41
CA LEU A 226 0.19 12.67 -0.65
C LEU A 226 1.21 13.40 0.24
N GLY A 227 1.84 14.46 -0.28
CA GLY A 227 2.82 15.26 0.44
C GLY A 227 2.24 15.93 1.68
N THR A 228 1.08 16.58 1.56
CA THR A 228 0.43 17.22 2.72
C THR A 228 -0.04 16.21 3.75
N LEU A 229 -0.58 15.05 3.34
CA LEU A 229 -1.00 14.00 4.27
C LEU A 229 0.18 13.36 5.03
N CYS A 230 1.32 13.17 4.37
CA CYS A 230 2.54 12.62 4.98
C CYS A 230 3.28 13.62 5.86
N LEU A 231 3.15 14.94 5.60
CA LEU A 231 3.98 15.97 6.23
C LEU A 231 3.93 15.92 7.78
N PRO A 232 2.78 15.77 8.45
CA PRO A 232 2.74 15.70 9.91
C PRO A 232 3.42 14.48 10.52
N LEU A 233 3.64 13.40 9.77
CA LEU A 233 4.42 12.26 10.26
C LEU A 233 5.91 12.62 10.41
N THR A 234 6.39 13.63 9.66
CA THR A 234 7.77 14.11 9.77
C THR A 234 8.04 14.89 11.06
N SER A 235 7.02 15.16 11.90
CA SER A 235 7.20 15.79 13.21
C SER A 235 8.19 15.03 14.09
N ALA A 236 8.27 13.71 13.99
CA ALA A 236 9.26 12.91 14.74
C ALA A 236 10.71 13.31 14.39
N LEU A 237 10.99 13.66 13.13
CA LEU A 237 12.32 14.14 12.71
C LEU A 237 12.63 15.49 13.34
N VAL A 238 11.67 16.42 13.31
CA VAL A 238 11.85 17.76 13.90
C VAL A 238 12.04 17.67 15.41
N ILE A 239 11.25 16.86 16.11
CA ILE A 239 11.39 16.60 17.54
C ILE A 239 12.79 16.08 17.86
N ARG A 240 13.30 15.13 17.07
CA ARG A 240 14.65 14.58 17.21
C ARG A 240 15.73 15.62 16.94
N LEU A 241 15.55 16.48 15.93
CA LEU A 241 16.48 17.58 15.62
C LEU A 241 16.55 18.62 16.74
N LEU A 242 15.47 18.81 17.50
CA LEU A 242 15.44 19.64 18.71
C LEU A 242 16.08 18.96 19.94
N GLY A 243 16.62 17.75 19.78
CA GLY A 243 17.24 16.98 20.85
C GLY A 243 16.25 16.30 21.80
N TRP A 244 14.98 16.19 21.44
CA TRP A 244 13.95 15.54 22.24
C TRP A 244 13.70 14.10 21.77
N ASN A 245 13.23 13.25 22.68
CA ASN A 245 12.90 11.87 22.37
C ASN A 245 11.47 11.77 21.77
N PRO A 246 11.30 11.34 20.50
CA PRO A 246 9.99 11.16 19.90
C PRO A 246 9.14 10.04 20.54
N LEU A 247 9.77 9.17 21.34
CA LEU A 247 9.10 8.08 22.07
C LEU A 247 8.77 8.45 23.53
N ASP A 248 8.99 9.70 23.95
CA ASP A 248 8.59 10.16 25.28
C ASP A 248 7.08 10.48 25.31
N TYR A 249 6.31 9.49 25.76
CA TYR A 249 4.85 9.59 25.92
C TYR A 249 4.41 10.10 27.30
N THR A 250 5.33 10.57 28.14
CA THR A 250 4.95 11.19 29.42
C THR A 250 4.18 12.49 29.18
N ALA A 251 3.45 12.97 30.19
CA ALA A 251 2.74 14.26 30.10
C ALA A 251 3.69 15.43 29.78
N VAL A 252 4.97 15.33 30.15
CA VAL A 252 5.99 16.33 29.80
C VAL A 252 6.39 16.19 28.33
N GLY A 253 6.72 14.98 27.88
CA GLY A 253 7.07 14.70 26.48
C GLY A 253 5.97 15.13 25.51
N VAL A 254 4.71 14.77 25.80
CA VAL A 254 3.54 15.13 24.98
C VAL A 254 3.34 16.66 24.94
N ARG A 255 3.47 17.37 26.06
CA ARG A 255 3.36 18.85 26.08
C ARG A 255 4.47 19.55 25.30
N ARG A 256 5.67 18.96 25.22
CA ARG A 256 6.80 19.50 24.44
C ARG A 256 6.63 19.22 22.94
N SER A 257 6.30 17.98 22.59
CA SER A 257 6.17 17.52 21.20
C SER A 257 4.88 17.99 20.52
N GLY A 258 3.80 18.17 21.28
CA GLY A 258 2.48 18.58 20.76
C GLY A 258 2.49 19.85 19.92
N PRO A 259 3.09 20.97 20.39
CA PRO A 259 3.22 22.19 19.60
C PRO A 259 3.93 21.99 18.26
N VAL A 260 4.99 21.17 18.21
CA VAL A 260 5.72 20.86 16.95
C VAL A 260 4.78 20.16 15.96
N VAL A 261 4.02 19.17 16.43
CA VAL A 261 3.03 18.47 15.60
C VAL A 261 1.95 19.44 15.10
N LEU A 262 1.41 20.29 15.97
CA LEU A 262 0.37 21.26 15.60
C LEU A 262 0.85 22.28 14.57
N VAL A 263 2.09 22.77 14.69
CA VAL A 263 2.69 23.68 13.71
C VAL A 263 2.82 23.00 12.36
N ILE A 264 3.38 21.80 12.31
CA ILE A 264 3.57 21.06 11.05
C ILE A 264 2.23 20.67 10.42
N LEU A 265 1.25 20.26 11.24
CA LEU A 265 -0.12 20.02 10.81
C LEU A 265 -0.78 21.29 10.26
N GLY A 266 -0.58 22.44 10.90
CA GLY A 266 -1.04 23.73 10.43
C GLY A 266 -0.41 24.11 9.07
N VAL A 267 0.89 23.92 8.91
CA VAL A 267 1.59 24.14 7.63
C VAL A 267 1.04 23.20 6.55
N SER A 268 0.88 21.92 6.86
CA SER A 268 0.25 20.95 5.94
C SER A 268 -1.14 21.40 5.50
N ALA A 269 -1.97 21.85 6.45
CA ALA A 269 -3.31 22.33 6.17
C ALA A 269 -3.34 23.60 5.32
N LEU A 270 -2.45 24.56 5.59
CA LEU A 270 -2.33 25.79 4.80
C LEU A 270 -1.90 25.48 3.37
N VAL A 271 -0.88 24.63 3.20
CA VAL A 271 -0.39 24.21 1.88
C VAL A 271 -1.48 23.47 1.11
N GLY A 272 -2.20 22.57 1.78
CA GLY A 272 -3.31 21.82 1.21
C GLY A 272 -4.50 22.68 0.78
N LEU A 273 -4.94 23.59 1.65
CA LEU A 273 -6.02 24.53 1.34
C LEU A 273 -5.62 25.54 0.26
N PHE A 274 -4.34 25.91 0.19
CA PHE A 274 -3.83 26.75 -0.89
C PHE A 274 -3.80 26.02 -2.23
N TRP A 275 -3.50 24.72 -2.23
CA TRP A 275 -3.60 23.87 -3.42
C TRP A 275 -5.04 23.77 -3.92
N ASP A 276 -5.95 23.27 -3.09
CA ASP A 276 -7.36 23.09 -3.48
C ASP A 276 -8.30 23.14 -2.27
N LYS A 277 -9.00 24.27 -2.09
CA LYS A 277 -9.97 24.48 -0.99
C LYS A 277 -11.17 23.54 -1.03
N ARG A 278 -11.49 22.93 -2.17
CA ARG A 278 -12.63 22.02 -2.32
C ARG A 278 -12.22 20.57 -2.08
N ARG A 279 -11.11 20.13 -2.69
CA ARG A 279 -10.67 18.74 -2.63
C ARG A 279 -9.90 18.41 -1.36
N TRP A 280 -9.02 19.31 -0.93
CA TRP A 280 -8.12 19.01 0.19
C TRP A 280 -8.84 18.70 1.51
N PRO A 281 -9.91 19.42 1.93
CA PRO A 281 -10.64 19.06 3.14
C PRO A 281 -11.19 17.64 3.11
N ILE A 282 -11.66 17.16 1.95
CA ILE A 282 -12.21 15.80 1.79
C ILE A 282 -11.08 14.77 1.88
N VAL A 283 -9.98 15.00 1.16
CA VAL A 283 -8.78 14.14 1.22
C VAL A 283 -8.25 14.05 2.65
N ALA A 284 -8.04 15.19 3.31
CA ALA A 284 -7.60 15.24 4.71
C ALA A 284 -8.58 14.54 5.64
N THR A 285 -9.89 14.75 5.48
CA THR A 285 -10.91 14.08 6.32
C THR A 285 -10.88 12.57 6.14
N VAL A 286 -10.84 12.07 4.90
CA VAL A 286 -10.75 10.62 4.63
C VAL A 286 -9.51 10.03 5.29
N TYR A 287 -8.35 10.68 5.14
CA TYR A 287 -7.11 10.21 5.72
C TYR A 287 -7.14 10.22 7.25
N TYR A 288 -7.40 11.38 7.86
CA TYR A 288 -7.32 11.55 9.31
C TYR A 288 -8.47 10.87 10.04
N ALA A 289 -9.66 10.73 9.45
CA ALA A 289 -10.73 9.95 10.07
C ALA A 289 -10.32 8.49 10.23
N ILE A 290 -9.82 7.85 9.16
CA ILE A 290 -9.35 6.46 9.21
C ILE A 290 -8.17 6.35 10.19
N PHE A 291 -7.16 7.20 10.01
CA PHE A 291 -5.94 7.16 10.82
C PHE A 291 -6.25 7.35 12.31
N LEU A 292 -6.98 8.41 12.68
CA LEU A 292 -7.27 8.74 14.08
C LEU A 292 -8.18 7.68 14.71
N LEU A 293 -9.23 7.22 14.02
CA LEU A 293 -10.12 6.19 14.58
C LEU A 293 -9.36 4.90 14.88
N LEU A 294 -8.50 4.43 13.96
CA LEU A 294 -7.75 3.19 14.18
C LEU A 294 -6.70 3.36 15.27
N HIS A 295 -5.91 4.43 15.26
CA HIS A 295 -4.83 4.63 16.24
C HIS A 295 -5.35 4.91 17.64
N THR A 296 -6.51 5.58 17.76
CA THR A 296 -7.13 5.86 19.06
C THR A 296 -8.05 4.76 19.57
N THR A 297 -8.09 3.61 18.90
CA THR A 297 -9.00 2.51 19.22
C THR A 297 -10.45 3.02 19.31
N PHE A 298 -10.91 3.68 18.25
CA PHE A 298 -12.21 4.35 18.18
C PHE A 298 -12.44 5.33 19.35
N LEU A 299 -11.47 6.22 19.57
CA LEU A 299 -11.48 7.29 20.59
C LEU A 299 -11.41 6.82 22.05
N THR A 300 -11.24 5.51 22.30
CA THR A 300 -11.07 4.98 23.66
C THR A 300 -9.66 5.17 24.21
N ASN A 301 -8.67 5.44 23.36
CA ASN A 301 -7.28 5.67 23.74
C ASN A 301 -6.67 6.85 22.96
N MET A 302 -6.77 8.06 23.51
CA MET A 302 -6.26 9.27 22.85
C MET A 302 -4.74 9.32 22.70
N LEU A 303 -3.98 8.53 23.48
CA LEU A 303 -2.52 8.45 23.33
C LEU A 303 -2.12 7.84 21.97
N GLY A 304 -3.05 7.15 21.31
CA GLY A 304 -2.98 6.73 19.92
C GLY A 304 -2.52 7.83 18.95
N ILE A 305 -2.91 9.08 19.20
CA ILE A 305 -2.52 10.22 18.34
C ILE A 305 -1.01 10.43 18.40
N ALA A 306 -0.42 10.44 19.61
CA ALA A 306 1.01 10.64 19.82
C ALA A 306 1.83 9.45 19.30
N THR A 307 1.39 8.24 19.64
CA THR A 307 2.08 7.01 19.22
C THR A 307 2.01 6.80 17.70
N GLY A 308 0.91 7.18 17.04
CA GLY A 308 0.78 7.11 15.58
C GLY A 308 1.54 8.22 14.85
N LEU A 309 1.26 9.50 15.15
CA LEU A 309 1.84 10.62 14.39
C LEU A 309 3.34 10.80 14.63
N VAL A 310 3.80 10.54 15.86
CA VAL A 310 5.21 10.74 16.25
C VAL A 310 5.90 9.41 16.50
N GLY A 311 5.25 8.53 17.27
CA GLY A 311 5.84 7.28 17.72
C GLY A 311 6.22 6.32 16.59
N SER A 312 5.38 6.15 15.58
CA SER A 312 5.63 5.22 14.47
C SER A 312 6.92 5.55 13.71
N LEU A 313 7.10 6.81 13.30
CA LEU A 313 8.34 7.21 12.62
C LEU A 313 9.53 7.24 13.59
N GLY A 314 9.34 7.72 14.83
CA GLY A 314 10.38 7.75 15.85
C GLY A 314 10.97 6.36 16.12
N TYR A 315 10.10 5.37 16.32
CA TYR A 315 10.50 4.00 16.59
C TYR A 315 11.17 3.36 15.38
N TRP A 316 10.62 3.54 14.19
CA TRP A 316 11.20 3.01 12.96
C TRP A 316 12.62 3.52 12.71
N LEU A 317 12.87 4.81 12.96
CA LEU A 317 14.20 5.41 12.84
C LEU A 317 15.21 4.82 13.84
N GLU A 318 14.78 4.48 15.05
CA GLU A 318 15.64 3.83 16.05
C GLU A 318 16.00 2.39 15.65
N GLN A 319 15.06 1.65 15.05
CA GLN A 319 15.30 0.26 14.65
C GLN A 319 16.38 0.11 13.57
N GLN A 320 16.64 1.15 12.77
CA GLN A 320 17.71 1.13 11.77
C GLN A 320 19.11 0.95 12.41
N GLY A 321 19.32 1.47 13.63
CA GLY A 321 20.56 1.32 14.37
C GLY A 321 20.72 -0.07 15.02
N VAL A 322 19.60 -0.68 15.43
CA VAL A 322 19.56 -2.03 16.01
C VAL A 322 19.88 -3.10 14.96
N LYS A 323 19.49 -2.86 13.69
CA LYS A 323 19.68 -3.79 12.56
C LYS A 323 19.12 -5.18 12.88
N ARG A 324 17.86 -5.25 13.32
CA ARG A 324 17.21 -6.53 13.63
C ARG A 324 17.39 -7.51 12.46
N GLY A 325 17.84 -8.73 12.77
CA GLY A 325 18.16 -9.77 11.80
C GLY A 325 19.60 -9.76 11.29
N GLY A 326 20.32 -8.63 11.37
CA GLY A 326 21.76 -8.53 11.10
C GLY A 326 22.22 -8.97 9.69
N GLN A 327 21.33 -8.92 8.70
CA GLN A 327 21.59 -9.52 7.38
C GLN A 327 22.47 -8.62 6.48
N PRO A 328 23.25 -9.21 5.55
CA PRO A 328 24.09 -8.46 4.62
C PRO A 328 23.26 -7.62 3.64
N TRP A 329 23.90 -6.65 2.96
CA TRP A 329 23.23 -5.77 1.99
C TRP A 329 22.60 -6.56 0.82
N TYR A 330 23.22 -7.67 0.41
CA TYR A 330 22.73 -8.52 -0.69
C TYR A 330 21.65 -9.54 -0.26
N TYR A 331 21.14 -9.47 0.98
CA TYR A 331 20.18 -10.44 1.51
C TYR A 331 18.96 -10.66 0.60
N TYR A 332 18.33 -9.58 0.12
CA TYR A 332 17.18 -9.69 -0.76
C TYR A 332 17.54 -10.11 -2.19
N LEU A 333 18.79 -9.88 -2.61
CA LEU A 333 19.33 -10.39 -3.88
C LEU A 333 19.53 -11.91 -3.86
N ILE A 334 19.48 -12.54 -2.69
CA ILE A 334 19.44 -14.01 -2.54
C ILE A 334 18.00 -14.49 -2.40
N LEU A 335 17.20 -13.83 -1.55
CA LEU A 335 15.83 -14.24 -1.26
C LEU A 335 14.92 -14.19 -2.49
N ILE A 336 14.97 -13.10 -3.28
CA ILE A 336 14.07 -12.95 -4.42
C ILE A 336 14.34 -14.03 -5.49
N PRO A 337 15.58 -14.29 -5.93
CA PRO A 337 15.84 -15.42 -6.84
C PRO A 337 15.51 -16.79 -6.25
N LEU A 338 15.48 -16.97 -4.93
CA LEU A 338 15.15 -18.25 -4.32
C LEU A 338 13.64 -18.51 -4.28
N TYR A 339 12.85 -17.52 -3.90
CA TYR A 339 11.40 -17.67 -3.69
C TYR A 339 10.55 -17.13 -4.84
N GLU A 340 11.03 -16.15 -5.57
CA GLU A 340 10.29 -15.43 -6.62
C GLU A 340 11.05 -15.48 -7.96
N PHE A 341 11.72 -16.61 -8.23
CA PHE A 341 12.56 -16.81 -9.42
C PHE A 341 11.79 -16.56 -10.74
N LEU A 342 10.56 -17.06 -10.83
CA LEU A 342 9.74 -16.95 -12.04
C LEU A 342 9.32 -15.48 -12.30
N PRO A 343 8.71 -14.76 -11.33
CA PRO A 343 8.49 -13.32 -11.47
C PRO A 343 9.76 -12.54 -11.80
N LEU A 344 10.88 -12.83 -11.11
CA LEU A 344 12.13 -12.12 -11.35
C LEU A 344 12.62 -12.30 -12.80
N PHE A 345 12.65 -13.53 -13.30
CA PHE A 345 13.08 -13.82 -14.66
C PHE A 345 12.22 -13.08 -15.70
N LEU A 346 10.89 -13.15 -15.56
CA LEU A 346 9.95 -12.48 -16.44
C LEU A 346 10.03 -10.95 -16.36
N ALA A 347 10.28 -10.40 -15.17
CA ALA A 347 10.46 -8.97 -14.96
C ALA A 347 11.76 -8.46 -15.61
N LEU A 348 12.86 -9.22 -15.51
CA LEU A 348 14.12 -8.90 -16.18
C LEU A 348 13.97 -8.91 -17.70
N LEU A 349 13.29 -9.93 -18.26
CA LEU A 349 12.94 -9.95 -19.67
C LEU A 349 12.12 -8.73 -20.07
N GLY A 350 11.13 -8.34 -19.27
CA GLY A 350 10.33 -7.14 -19.48
C GLY A 350 11.13 -5.85 -19.49
N GLY A 351 12.04 -5.69 -18.52
CA GLY A 351 12.93 -4.54 -18.42
C GLY A 351 13.86 -4.43 -19.63
N VAL A 352 14.47 -5.53 -20.06
CA VAL A 352 15.30 -5.57 -21.27
C VAL A 352 14.46 -5.25 -22.51
N ARG A 353 13.27 -5.84 -22.65
CA ARG A 353 12.35 -5.58 -23.77
C ARG A 353 11.99 -4.09 -23.87
N TYR A 354 11.69 -3.46 -22.73
CA TYR A 354 11.41 -2.04 -22.63
C TYR A 354 12.61 -1.18 -23.04
N LEU A 355 13.81 -1.48 -22.53
CA LEU A 355 15.04 -0.75 -22.85
C LEU A 355 15.43 -0.88 -24.33
N LEU A 356 15.21 -2.05 -24.93
CA LEU A 356 15.46 -2.30 -26.35
C LEU A 356 14.35 -1.73 -27.27
N GLY A 357 13.31 -1.12 -26.71
CA GLY A 357 12.18 -0.54 -27.47
C GLY A 357 11.24 -1.58 -28.08
N PHE A 358 11.44 -2.87 -27.82
CA PHE A 358 10.53 -3.92 -28.27
C PHE A 358 9.24 -3.84 -27.44
N GLY A 359 8.10 -3.57 -28.08
CA GLY A 359 6.83 -3.34 -27.40
C GLY A 359 6.36 -1.88 -27.34
N LYS A 360 7.03 -0.97 -28.06
CA LYS A 360 6.43 0.29 -28.53
C LYS A 360 5.35 0.05 -29.60
N GLY A 361 4.37 -0.81 -29.29
CA GLY A 361 3.31 -1.23 -30.21
C GLY A 361 2.03 -0.41 -30.03
N ALA A 362 1.59 0.24 -31.11
CA ALA A 362 0.31 0.91 -31.36
C ALA A 362 -0.05 2.19 -30.56
N ALA A 363 0.57 2.49 -29.42
CA ALA A 363 0.22 3.69 -28.63
C ALA A 363 1.05 4.95 -28.95
N GLU A 364 2.17 4.80 -29.66
CA GLU A 364 2.99 5.90 -30.20
C GLU A 364 2.72 6.04 -31.71
N SER A 365 1.51 6.44 -32.11
CA SER A 365 1.33 7.10 -33.40
C SER A 365 2.03 8.45 -33.35
N GLU A 366 2.64 8.91 -34.45
CA GLU A 366 3.36 10.21 -34.51
C GLU A 366 2.51 11.44 -34.10
N GLU A 367 1.18 11.29 -34.02
CA GLU A 367 0.23 12.31 -33.56
C GLU A 367 -0.23 12.15 -32.09
N ALA A 368 0.26 11.16 -31.35
CA ALA A 368 -0.13 10.97 -29.95
C ALA A 368 0.42 12.14 -29.09
N PRO A 369 -0.37 12.71 -28.15
CA PRO A 369 0.12 13.76 -27.29
C PRO A 369 1.41 13.31 -26.58
N SER A 370 2.34 14.25 -26.35
CA SER A 370 3.65 14.01 -25.71
C SER A 370 3.60 13.32 -24.34
N PHE A 371 2.40 13.11 -23.80
CA PHE A 371 2.13 12.47 -22.53
C PHE A 371 0.98 11.44 -22.62
N SER A 372 1.25 10.18 -22.29
CA SER A 372 0.20 9.18 -22.03
C SER A 372 0.50 8.39 -20.75
N VAL A 373 -0.53 7.99 -20.01
CA VAL A 373 -0.34 7.12 -18.83
C VAL A 373 0.19 5.75 -19.22
N GLY A 374 -0.11 5.29 -20.45
CA GLY A 374 0.44 4.07 -21.02
C GLY A 374 1.97 4.09 -21.05
N SER A 375 2.58 5.19 -21.48
CA SER A 375 4.04 5.32 -21.56
C SER A 375 4.70 5.51 -20.19
N LEU A 376 3.96 5.87 -19.14
CA LEU A 376 4.48 5.97 -17.76
C LEU A 376 4.44 4.67 -16.97
N PHE A 377 3.54 3.75 -17.33
CA PHE A 377 3.25 2.59 -16.49
C PHE A 377 4.50 1.72 -16.29
N ALA A 378 5.23 1.41 -17.36
CA ALA A 378 6.48 0.66 -17.29
C ALA A 378 7.60 1.42 -16.55
N PRO A 379 7.91 2.70 -16.85
CA PRO A 379 8.84 3.50 -16.04
C PRO A 379 8.54 3.49 -14.54
N PHE A 380 7.27 3.58 -14.15
CA PHE A 380 6.90 3.55 -12.73
C PHE A 380 7.19 2.17 -12.12
N LEU A 381 6.82 1.07 -12.78
CA LEU A 381 7.14 -0.27 -12.28
C LEU A 381 8.64 -0.54 -12.20
N ILE A 382 9.41 -0.09 -13.19
CA ILE A 382 10.88 -0.21 -13.19
C ILE A 382 11.48 0.60 -12.04
N TYR A 383 11.05 1.86 -11.88
CA TYR A 383 11.49 2.72 -10.78
C TYR A 383 11.14 2.14 -9.42
N TRP A 384 9.90 1.68 -9.24
CA TRP A 384 9.43 1.08 -8.00
C TRP A 384 10.22 -0.19 -7.68
N THR A 385 10.40 -1.09 -8.65
CA THR A 385 11.23 -2.30 -8.47
C THR A 385 12.66 -1.92 -8.07
N GLY A 386 13.33 -1.07 -8.84
CA GLY A 386 14.72 -0.69 -8.59
C GLY A 386 14.92 0.00 -7.24
N MET A 387 14.05 0.95 -6.89
CA MET A 387 14.11 1.65 -5.60
C MET A 387 13.76 0.75 -4.42
N ALA A 388 12.82 -0.19 -4.58
CA ALA A 388 12.54 -1.18 -3.54
C ALA A 388 13.80 -2.01 -3.26
N PHE A 389 14.45 -2.57 -4.29
CA PHE A 389 15.71 -3.30 -4.11
C PHE A 389 16.79 -2.44 -3.45
N LEU A 390 16.96 -1.18 -3.89
CA LEU A 390 17.96 -0.27 -3.31
C LEU A 390 17.68 0.03 -1.84
N ILE A 391 16.46 0.48 -1.50
CA ILE A 391 16.13 0.94 -0.16
C ILE A 391 16.10 -0.23 0.82
N TYR A 392 15.48 -1.36 0.48
CA TYR A 392 15.44 -2.52 1.38
C TYR A 392 16.82 -3.17 1.56
N SER A 393 17.70 -3.12 0.55
CA SER A 393 19.09 -3.58 0.69
C SER A 393 19.94 -2.63 1.54
N TRP A 394 19.63 -1.34 1.52
CA TRP A 394 20.32 -0.31 2.31
C TRP A 394 19.82 -0.25 3.76
N ALA A 395 18.52 -0.38 4.00
CA ALA A 395 17.88 -0.30 5.31
C ALA A 395 18.52 -1.27 6.31
N GLY A 396 18.65 -0.82 7.57
CA GLY A 396 19.28 -1.58 8.63
C GLY A 396 18.48 -2.82 9.04
N GLU A 397 17.16 -2.68 9.15
CA GLU A 397 16.27 -3.82 9.41
C GLU A 397 16.05 -4.65 8.15
N LYS A 398 16.42 -5.93 8.20
CA LYS A 398 16.26 -6.87 7.10
C LYS A 398 15.64 -8.16 7.59
N MET A 399 14.46 -8.45 7.09
CA MET A 399 13.62 -9.55 7.56
C MET A 399 12.93 -10.25 6.40
N PRO A 400 12.68 -11.57 6.48
CA PRO A 400 12.11 -12.35 5.38
C PRO A 400 10.78 -11.80 4.86
N TRP A 401 9.94 -11.24 5.75
CA TRP A 401 8.61 -10.74 5.39
C TRP A 401 8.60 -9.49 4.52
N LEU A 402 9.67 -8.70 4.54
CA LEU A 402 9.78 -7.51 3.69
C LEU A 402 9.92 -7.88 2.21
N ILE A 403 10.17 -9.16 1.89
CA ILE A 403 10.23 -9.66 0.51
C ILE A 403 8.98 -9.29 -0.30
N LEU A 404 7.79 -9.19 0.32
CA LEU A 404 6.55 -8.85 -0.37
C LEU A 404 6.62 -7.50 -1.07
N HIS A 405 7.31 -6.52 -0.47
CA HIS A 405 7.41 -5.16 -1.01
C HIS A 405 8.42 -5.05 -2.16
N LEU A 406 9.30 -6.03 -2.33
CA LEU A 406 10.14 -6.19 -3.51
C LEU A 406 9.46 -7.07 -4.57
N ALA A 407 8.78 -8.13 -4.13
CA ALA A 407 8.09 -9.07 -4.99
C ALA A 407 6.88 -8.44 -5.70
N LEU A 408 6.10 -7.58 -5.02
CA LEU A 408 4.91 -6.94 -5.61
C LEU A 408 5.21 -6.18 -6.91
N PRO A 409 6.12 -5.19 -6.93
CA PRO A 409 6.46 -4.49 -8.17
C PRO A 409 7.14 -5.39 -9.20
N THR A 410 7.92 -6.38 -8.74
CA THR A 410 8.56 -7.37 -9.62
C THR A 410 7.51 -8.22 -10.36
N ILE A 411 6.47 -8.69 -9.66
CA ILE A 411 5.37 -9.47 -10.25
C ILE A 411 4.53 -8.60 -11.20
N LEU A 412 4.31 -7.32 -10.89
CA LEU A 412 3.65 -6.40 -11.80
C LEU A 412 4.46 -6.18 -13.08
N LEU A 413 5.78 -6.02 -12.97
CA LEU A 413 6.68 -5.86 -14.11
C LEU A 413 6.77 -7.14 -14.95
N ALA A 414 6.72 -8.31 -14.31
CA ALA A 414 6.60 -9.61 -14.98
C ALA A 414 5.28 -9.75 -15.75
N GLY A 415 4.17 -9.31 -15.16
CA GLY A 415 2.89 -9.29 -15.88
C GLY A 415 2.90 -8.34 -17.07
N TYR A 416 3.50 -7.16 -16.91
CA TYR A 416 3.69 -6.20 -18.01
C TYR A 416 4.53 -6.76 -19.17
N SER A 417 5.44 -7.71 -18.92
CA SER A 417 6.23 -8.32 -20.00
C SER A 417 5.47 -9.37 -20.80
N LEU A 418 4.38 -9.90 -20.25
CA LEU A 418 3.56 -10.97 -20.81
C LEU A 418 2.27 -10.49 -21.50
N GLY A 419 1.91 -9.22 -21.35
CA GLY A 419 0.74 -8.59 -21.97
C GLY A 419 1.12 -7.42 -22.85
#